data_AF-A0A1I8D375-F1
#
_entry.id   AF-A0A1I8D375-F1
#
_cell.length_a   1.000
_cell.length_b   1.000
_cell.length_c   1.000
_cell.angle_alpha   90.00
_cell.angle_beta   90.00
_cell.angle_gamma   90.00
#
_symmetry.space_group_name_H-M   'P 1'
#
loop_
_entity.id
_entity.type
_entity.pdbx_description
1 polymer ?
#
loop_
_entity_poly.entity_id
_entity_poly.type
_entity_poly.pdbx_seq_one_letter_code
_entity_poly.pdbx_strand_id
1 'polypeptide(L)'
;MIRLQNQKAIMLLNVSLEIYRSEAVNNLTNEKPLSTAPIDDSVLSVSIHCEADLQLRINEKKLKGDINIRDSKAILKENKFSVLGQQTAELIVNMSLPFLEDALYAFLENGLDISEIIKIPSNNEVIVIQNGFIQIQTDLDFYKEV
;
A
#
# COMPACT_ATOMS: atom_id res chain seq x y z
N MET A 1 8.49 -2.37 -3.60
CA MET A 1 9.06 -3.12 -4.74
C MET A 1 8.26 -4.40 -4.92
N ILE A 2 7.94 -4.79 -6.16
CA ILE A 2 7.26 -6.07 -6.45
C ILE A 2 8.23 -6.97 -7.21
N ARG A 3 8.38 -8.22 -6.76
CA ARG A 3 9.18 -9.26 -7.40
C ARG A 3 8.25 -10.35 -7.93
N LEU A 4 8.38 -10.64 -9.21
CA LEU A 4 7.61 -11.68 -9.88
C LEU A 4 8.48 -12.91 -10.05
N GLN A 5 8.11 -14.02 -9.43
CA GLN A 5 8.83 -15.28 -9.42
C GLN A 5 7.85 -16.42 -9.66
N ASN A 6 7.91 -17.07 -10.83
CA ASN A 6 7.12 -18.24 -11.24
C ASN A 6 5.90 -18.56 -10.35
N GLN A 7 4.73 -18.10 -10.78
CA GLN A 7 3.42 -18.24 -10.12
C GLN A 7 3.24 -17.42 -8.83
N LYS A 8 4.24 -16.64 -8.39
CA LYS A 8 4.15 -15.81 -7.19
C LYS A 8 4.56 -14.38 -7.46
N ALA A 9 3.80 -13.43 -6.96
CA ALA A 9 4.22 -12.05 -6.83
C ALA A 9 4.46 -11.76 -5.35
N ILE A 10 5.68 -11.31 -5.03
CA ILE A 10 6.10 -10.95 -3.68
C ILE A 10 6.26 -9.44 -3.65
N MET A 11 5.59 -8.80 -2.70
CA MET A 11 5.68 -7.37 -2.46
C MET A 11 6.58 -7.12 -1.25
N LEU A 12 7.57 -6.27 -1.44
CA LEU A 12 8.50 -5.82 -0.40
C LEU A 12 8.27 -4.32 -0.18
N LEU A 13 7.83 -3.97 1.01
CA LEU A 13 7.48 -2.61 1.40
C LEU A 13 8.44 -2.11 2.48
N ASN A 14 8.93 -0.89 2.27
CA ASN A 14 9.65 -0.12 3.27
C ASN A 14 8.83 1.14 3.52
N VAL A 15 8.24 1.25 4.69
CA VAL A 15 7.32 2.33 5.07
C VAL A 15 7.93 3.12 6.22
N SER A 16 7.81 4.45 6.16
CA SER A 16 8.11 5.33 7.28
C SER A 16 6.79 5.79 7.88
N LEU A 17 6.60 5.54 9.17
CA LEU A 17 5.53 6.14 9.95
C LEU A 17 6.15 7.28 10.78
N GLU A 18 5.63 8.48 10.59
CA GLU A 18 6.07 9.66 11.32
C GLU A 18 4.90 10.23 12.12
N ILE A 19 5.13 10.42 13.41
CA ILE A 19 4.18 11.06 14.31
C ILE A 19 4.66 12.47 14.54
N TYR A 20 3.78 13.43 14.32
CA TYR A 20 4.05 14.84 14.54
C TYR A 20 3.27 15.33 15.75
N ARG A 21 3.83 16.33 16.43
CA ARG A 21 3.07 17.04 17.45
C ARG A 21 2.04 17.91 16.76
N SER A 22 0.76 17.63 17.01
CA SER A 22 -0.28 18.59 16.67
C SER A 22 -0.22 19.71 17.72
N GLU A 23 0.16 20.92 17.32
CA GLU A 23 -0.10 22.09 18.16
C GLU A 23 -1.60 22.24 18.27
N ALA A 24 -2.14 22.25 19.49
CA ALA A 24 -3.55 22.49 19.71
C ALA A 24 -3.92 23.83 19.03
N VAL A 25 -4.70 23.74 17.95
CA VAL A 25 -5.33 24.90 17.33
C VAL A 25 -6.31 25.44 18.35
N ASN A 26 -5.85 26.37 19.19
CA ASN A 26 -6.74 27.20 19.99
C ASN A 26 -7.53 28.05 18.99
N ASN A 27 -8.72 27.56 18.64
CA ASN A 27 -9.69 28.28 17.84
C ASN A 27 -9.93 29.66 18.44
N LEU A 28 -9.56 30.72 17.72
CA LEU A 28 -10.30 31.97 17.60
C LEU A 28 -9.59 32.85 16.56
N THR A 29 -10.27 33.05 15.44
CA THR A 29 -9.99 33.99 14.34
C THR A 29 -9.03 33.53 13.23
N ASN A 30 -9.67 33.23 12.09
CA ASN A 30 -9.25 33.41 10.70
C ASN A 30 -8.01 32.67 10.18
N GLU A 31 -8.31 31.66 9.36
CA GLU A 31 -7.61 31.33 8.11
C GLU A 31 -6.08 31.33 8.20
N LYS A 32 -5.52 30.27 8.78
CA LYS A 32 -4.19 29.82 8.40
C LYS A 32 -4.34 28.52 7.62
N PRO A 33 -4.00 28.48 6.31
CA PRO A 33 -4.04 27.24 5.57
C PRO A 33 -3.12 26.24 6.25
N LEU A 34 -3.60 24.99 6.37
CA LEU A 34 -2.82 23.84 6.80
C LEU A 34 -1.49 23.87 6.02
N SER A 35 -0.41 24.29 6.68
CA SER A 35 0.88 24.50 6.03
C SER A 35 1.37 23.14 5.54
N THR A 36 1.51 22.99 4.22
CA THR A 36 2.01 21.78 3.55
C THR A 36 3.54 21.70 3.53
N ALA A 37 4.23 22.60 4.24
CA ALA A 37 5.66 22.50 4.44
C ALA A 37 5.97 21.35 5.43
N PRO A 38 6.98 20.50 5.16
CA PRO A 38 7.37 19.46 6.11
C PRO A 38 7.85 20.16 7.37
N ILE A 39 7.05 20.07 8.44
CA ILE A 39 7.46 20.51 9.76
C ILE A 39 8.46 19.46 10.22
N ASP A 40 9.74 19.83 10.34
CA ASP A 40 10.87 19.00 10.78
C ASP A 40 10.77 18.58 12.27
N ASP A 41 9.54 18.49 12.79
CA ASP A 41 9.20 18.26 14.20
C ASP A 41 8.49 16.92 14.39
N SER A 42 8.88 15.91 13.59
CA SER A 42 8.52 14.53 13.91
C SER A 42 9.02 14.20 15.31
N VAL A 43 8.10 13.74 16.16
CA VAL A 43 8.37 13.36 17.56
C VAL A 43 8.63 11.86 17.72
N LEU A 44 8.19 11.06 16.74
CA LEU A 44 8.47 9.64 16.66
C LEU A 44 8.56 9.22 15.19
N SER A 45 9.62 8.51 14.84
CA SER A 45 9.79 7.91 13.52
C SER A 45 9.94 6.40 13.66
N VAL A 46 9.12 5.65 12.93
CA VAL A 46 9.12 4.18 12.89
C VAL A 46 9.31 3.74 11.44
N SER A 47 10.26 2.83 11.23
CA SER A 47 10.49 2.18 9.94
C SER A 47 9.86 0.81 9.96
N ILE A 48 8.99 0.52 8.99
CA ILE A 48 8.34 -0.77 8.85
C ILE A 48 8.88 -1.44 7.59
N HIS A 49 9.44 -2.63 7.76
CA HIS A 49 9.81 -3.52 6.68
C HIS A 49 8.77 -4.63 6.61
N CYS A 50 8.16 -4.82 5.46
CA CYS A 50 7.08 -5.79 5.26
C CYS A 50 7.32 -6.60 3.98
N GLU A 51 7.17 -7.91 4.09
CA GLU A 51 7.09 -8.85 2.98
C GLU A 51 5.68 -9.44 2.92
N ALA A 52 5.07 -9.38 1.74
CA ALA A 52 3.72 -9.87 1.53
C ALA A 52 3.59 -10.62 0.21
N ASP A 53 2.70 -11.60 0.18
CA ASP A 53 2.19 -12.19 -1.05
C ASP A 53 1.19 -11.24 -1.70
N LEU A 54 1.34 -11.06 -3.01
CA LEU A 54 0.41 -10.32 -3.85
C LEU A 54 -0.30 -11.30 -4.78
N GLN A 55 -1.60 -11.47 -4.60
CA GLN A 55 -2.44 -12.22 -5.53
C GLN A 55 -3.10 -11.24 -6.49
N LEU A 56 -2.95 -11.47 -7.79
CA LEU A 56 -3.48 -10.57 -8.80
C LEU A 56 -4.68 -11.22 -9.51
N ARG A 57 -5.73 -10.43 -9.75
CA ARG A 57 -6.95 -10.87 -10.42
C ARG A 57 -7.40 -9.81 -11.41
N ILE A 58 -7.98 -10.21 -12.53
CA ILE A 58 -8.66 -9.30 -13.45
C ILE A 58 -10.16 -9.51 -13.29
N ASN A 59 -10.90 -8.43 -13.11
CA ASN A 59 -12.36 -8.44 -13.14
C ASN A 59 -12.84 -7.16 -13.81
N GLU A 60 -13.74 -7.27 -14.79
CA GLU A 60 -14.32 -6.12 -15.51
C GLU A 60 -13.25 -5.14 -16.02
N LYS A 61 -12.18 -5.65 -16.64
CA LYS A 61 -11.02 -4.85 -17.11
C LYS A 61 -10.30 -4.05 -16.02
N LYS A 62 -10.46 -4.42 -14.75
CA LYS A 62 -9.66 -3.91 -13.63
C LYS A 62 -8.71 -4.97 -13.12
N LEU A 63 -7.42 -4.65 -13.06
CA LEU A 63 -6.41 -5.43 -12.37
C LEU A 63 -6.48 -5.12 -10.87
N LYS A 64 -6.95 -6.08 -10.08
CA LYS A 64 -7.01 -6.00 -8.61
C LYS A 64 -5.89 -6.82 -8.00
N GLY A 65 -5.46 -6.40 -6.82
CA GLY A 65 -4.49 -7.11 -6.01
C GLY A 65 -5.03 -7.37 -4.62
N ASP A 66 -4.84 -8.58 -4.12
CA ASP A 66 -5.04 -8.94 -2.72
C ASP A 66 -3.68 -9.16 -2.08
N ILE A 67 -3.47 -8.59 -0.90
CA ILE A 67 -2.22 -8.71 -0.16
C ILE A 67 -2.41 -9.68 0.99
N ASN A 68 -1.41 -10.52 1.24
CA ASN A 68 -1.31 -11.29 2.46
C ASN A 68 0.09 -11.12 3.06
N ILE A 69 0.17 -10.46 4.21
CA ILE A 69 1.45 -10.14 4.86
C ILE A 69 2.03 -11.41 5.48
N ARG A 70 3.27 -11.74 5.11
CA ARG A 70 3.99 -12.92 5.60
C ARG A 70 4.85 -12.60 6.80
N ASP A 71 5.61 -11.52 6.66
CA ASP A 71 6.55 -11.06 7.67
C ASP A 71 6.52 -9.54 7.71
N SER A 72 6.55 -8.99 8.92
CA SER A 72 6.64 -7.56 9.11
C SER A 72 7.43 -7.25 10.37
N LYS A 73 8.32 -6.27 10.24
CA LYS A 73 9.19 -5.82 11.31
C LYS A 73 9.18 -4.31 11.34
N ALA A 74 8.69 -3.77 12.44
CA ALA A 74 8.73 -2.35 12.72
C ALA A 74 9.93 -2.04 13.66
N ILE A 75 10.66 -0.98 13.35
CA ILE A 75 11.89 -0.57 14.02
C ILE A 75 11.78 0.90 14.34
N LEU A 76 11.96 1.25 15.61
CA LEU A 76 12.04 2.64 16.04
C LEU A 76 13.30 3.29 15.48
N LYS A 77 13.15 4.37 14.70
CA LYS A 77 14.26 5.18 14.16
C LYS A 77 14.59 6.35 15.07
N GLU A 78 13.56 7.07 15.52
CA GLU A 78 13.72 8.26 16.34
C GLU A 78 12.59 8.36 17.37
N ASN A 79 12.94 8.81 18.57
CA ASN A 79 12.00 9.13 19.64
C ASN A 79 12.45 10.41 20.35
N LYS A 80 11.76 11.53 20.07
CA LYS A 80 12.00 12.81 20.74
C LYS A 80 11.14 12.98 22.00
N PHE A 81 10.30 12.00 22.34
CA PHE A 81 9.63 12.01 23.62
C PHE A 81 10.64 11.64 24.71
N SER A 82 11.13 12.66 25.41
CA SER A 82 12.08 12.52 26.53
C SER A 82 11.58 11.61 27.67
N VAL A 83 10.27 11.31 27.72
CA VAL A 83 9.61 10.58 28.82
C VAL A 83 8.89 9.30 28.37
N LEU A 84 8.79 9.00 27.07
CA LEU A 84 8.17 7.74 26.66
C LEU A 84 9.09 6.58 27.00
N GLY A 85 8.64 5.73 27.93
CA GLY A 85 9.30 4.47 28.23
C GLY A 85 9.37 3.60 26.96
N GLN A 86 10.44 2.83 26.84
CA GLN A 86 10.70 1.94 25.71
C GLN A 86 9.47 1.08 25.34
N GLN A 87 8.73 0.60 26.35
CA GLN A 87 7.50 -0.19 26.20
C GLN A 87 6.39 0.55 25.43
N THR A 88 6.26 1.86 25.59
CA THR A 88 5.24 2.65 24.87
C THR A 88 5.62 2.85 23.42
N ALA A 89 6.91 3.07 23.13
CA ALA A 89 7.39 3.11 21.75
C ALA A 89 7.20 1.76 21.07
N GLU A 90 7.51 0.65 21.75
CA GLU A 90 7.24 -0.71 21.28
C GLU A 90 5.74 -0.97 21.04
N LEU A 91 4.86 -0.45 21.89
CA LEU A 91 3.41 -0.54 21.67
C LEU A 91 2.98 0.21 20.40
N ILE A 92 3.47 1.44 20.18
CA ILE A 92 3.15 2.21 18.96
C ILE A 92 3.65 1.48 17.71
N VAL A 93 4.85 0.93 17.78
CA VAL A 93 5.44 0.09 16.73
C VAL A 93 4.54 -1.12 16.43
N ASN A 94 4.07 -1.82 17.45
CA ASN A 94 3.17 -2.97 17.26
C ASN A 94 1.79 -2.58 16.72
N MET A 95 1.25 -1.43 17.13
CA MET A 95 -0.03 -0.92 16.63
C MET A 95 0.07 -0.39 15.20
N SER A 96 1.26 -0.05 14.70
CA SER A 96 1.45 0.49 13.35
C SER A 96 1.21 -0.53 12.23
N LEU A 97 1.37 -1.81 12.52
CA LEU A 97 1.22 -2.88 11.52
C LEU A 97 -0.22 -3.00 11.01
N PRO A 98 -1.27 -3.12 11.85
CA PRO A 98 -2.67 -3.11 11.40
C PRO A 98 -3.02 -1.92 10.49
N PHE A 99 -2.56 -0.70 10.84
CA PHE A 99 -2.81 0.49 10.00
C PHE A 99 -2.17 0.38 8.63
N LEU A 100 -0.98 -0.24 8.53
CA LEU A 100 -0.34 -0.49 7.24
C LEU A 100 -1.16 -1.47 6.40
N GLU A 101 -1.71 -2.53 7.00
CA GLU A 101 -2.54 -3.50 6.27
C GLU A 101 -3.78 -2.82 5.69
N ASP A 102 -4.52 -2.07 6.51
CA ASP A 102 -5.73 -1.35 6.09
C ASP A 102 -5.44 -0.34 4.97
N ALA A 103 -4.35 0.42 5.09
CA ALA A 103 -3.95 1.38 4.06
C ALA A 103 -3.59 0.68 2.73
N LEU A 104 -2.95 -0.49 2.78
CA LEU A 104 -2.61 -1.27 1.60
C LEU A 104 -3.85 -1.88 0.95
N TYR A 105 -4.79 -2.40 1.74
CA TYR A 105 -6.07 -2.90 1.22
C TYR A 105 -6.85 -1.79 0.53
N ALA A 106 -7.01 -0.63 1.18
CA ALA A 106 -7.70 0.53 0.60
C ALA A 106 -7.03 1.02 -0.69
N PHE A 107 -5.69 0.97 -0.76
CA PHE A 107 -4.95 1.34 -1.97
C PHE A 107 -5.21 0.38 -3.13
N LEU A 108 -5.25 -0.93 -2.87
CA LEU A 108 -5.45 -1.94 -3.91
C LEU A 108 -6.92 -2.22 -4.28
N GLU A 109 -7.86 -1.89 -3.40
CA GLU A 109 -9.30 -2.17 -3.59
C GLU A 109 -9.85 -1.59 -4.89
N ASN A 110 -9.41 -0.38 -5.24
CA ASN A 110 -9.86 0.33 -6.45
C ASN A 110 -9.44 -0.37 -7.74
N GLY A 111 -8.35 -1.16 -7.69
CA GLY A 111 -7.72 -1.77 -8.85
C GLY A 111 -7.13 -0.75 -9.83
N LEU A 112 -6.35 -1.25 -10.77
CA LEU A 112 -5.85 -0.50 -11.91
C LEU A 112 -6.74 -0.76 -13.12
N ASP A 113 -7.25 0.29 -13.75
CA ASP A 113 -7.98 0.15 -15.02
C ASP A 113 -7.00 -0.25 -16.14
N ILE A 114 -7.24 -1.41 -16.75
CA ILE A 114 -6.44 -1.94 -17.86
C ILE A 114 -7.19 -1.89 -19.20
N SER A 115 -8.31 -1.16 -19.27
CA SER A 115 -9.11 -1.01 -20.49
C SER A 115 -8.34 -0.38 -21.65
N GLU A 116 -7.34 0.47 -21.35
CA GLU A 116 -6.47 1.04 -22.37
C GLU A 116 -5.49 0.01 -22.98
N ILE A 117 -5.17 -1.04 -22.22
CA ILE A 117 -4.29 -2.14 -22.62
C ILE A 117 -5.10 -3.19 -23.38
N ILE A 118 -6.29 -3.55 -22.88
CA ILE A 118 -7.20 -4.54 -23.47
C ILE A 118 -8.43 -3.85 -24.05
N LYS A 119 -8.29 -3.35 -25.27
CA LYS A 119 -9.35 -2.60 -25.98
C LYS A 119 -10.47 -3.49 -26.49
N ILE A 120 -10.17 -4.75 -26.80
CA ILE A 120 -11.12 -5.72 -27.37
C ILE A 120 -11.99 -6.30 -26.24
N PRO A 121 -13.28 -6.61 -26.47
CA PRO A 121 -14.07 -7.41 -25.56
C PRO A 121 -13.37 -8.75 -25.30
N SER A 122 -13.15 -9.06 -24.03
CA SER A 122 -12.42 -10.23 -23.59
C SER A 122 -13.18 -10.91 -22.45
N ASN A 123 -13.01 -12.22 -22.34
CA ASN A 123 -13.62 -13.08 -21.33
C ASN A 123 -12.61 -14.13 -20.84
N ASN A 124 -12.89 -14.76 -19.70
CA ASN A 124 -12.02 -15.78 -19.12
C ASN A 124 -10.58 -15.28 -18.87
N GLU A 125 -10.43 -14.05 -18.39
CA GLU A 125 -9.10 -13.50 -18.10
C GLU A 125 -8.39 -14.28 -16.99
N VAL A 126 -7.22 -14.80 -17.32
CA VAL A 126 -6.33 -15.49 -16.39
C VAL A 126 -5.00 -14.76 -16.33
N ILE A 127 -4.55 -14.50 -15.11
CA ILE A 127 -3.21 -13.99 -14.85
C ILE A 127 -2.27 -15.16 -14.56
N VAL A 128 -1.18 -15.23 -15.32
CA VAL A 128 -0.07 -16.15 -15.07
C VAL A 128 1.16 -15.32 -14.73
N ILE A 129 1.69 -15.50 -13.53
CA ILE A 129 2.89 -14.80 -13.08
C ILE A 129 4.12 -15.59 -13.55
N GLN A 130 5.00 -14.94 -14.31
CA GLN A 130 6.27 -15.49 -14.73
C GLN A 130 7.43 -14.70 -14.10
N ASN A 131 8.65 -15.22 -14.25
CA ASN A 131 9.81 -14.52 -13.72
C ASN A 131 10.01 -13.18 -14.42
N GLY A 132 9.85 -12.09 -13.68
CA GLY A 132 10.02 -10.72 -14.17
C GLY A 132 8.85 -10.11 -14.96
N PHE A 133 7.78 -10.86 -15.26
CA PHE A 133 6.62 -10.31 -15.97
C PHE A 133 5.30 -11.02 -15.65
N ILE A 134 4.20 -10.36 -15.97
CA ILE A 134 2.84 -10.90 -15.88
C ILE A 134 2.38 -11.24 -17.30
N GLN A 135 1.89 -12.46 -17.49
CA GLN A 135 1.19 -12.87 -18.71
C GLN A 135 -0.31 -12.85 -18.44
N ILE A 136 -1.06 -12.17 -19.30
CA ILE A 136 -2.52 -12.20 -19.31
C ILE A 136 -2.94 -13.11 -20.46
N GLN A 137 -3.73 -14.13 -20.15
CA GLN A 137 -4.36 -15.02 -21.11
C GLN A 137 -5.86 -14.75 -21.07
N THR A 138 -6.49 -14.61 -22.23
CA THR A 138 -7.91 -14.27 -22.31
C THR A 138 -8.47 -14.76 -23.64
N ASP A 139 -9.76 -15.06 -23.65
CA ASP A 139 -10.52 -15.34 -24.85
C ASP A 139 -11.07 -14.03 -25.40
N LEU A 140 -10.95 -13.84 -26.72
CA LEU A 140 -11.42 -12.62 -27.38
C LEU A 140 -12.75 -12.87 -28.06
N ASP A 141 -13.73 -12.05 -27.72
CA ASP A 141 -15.04 -12.05 -28.35
C ASP A 141 -15.05 -11.05 -29.50
N PHE A 142 -14.76 -11.56 -30.70
CA PHE A 142 -14.98 -10.81 -31.92
C PHE A 142 -16.46 -10.92 -32.30
N TYR A 143 -17.27 -9.93 -31.90
CA TYR A 143 -18.61 -9.79 -32.47
C TYR A 143 -18.46 -9.63 -33.99
N LYS A 144 -18.99 -10.59 -34.75
CA LYS A 144 -19.39 -10.32 -36.14
C LYS A 144 -20.54 -9.31 -36.04
N GLU A 145 -20.28 -8.06 -36.41
CA GLU A 145 -21.36 -7.15 -36.78
C GLU A 145 -22.22 -7.87 -37.83
N VAL A 146 -23.52 -7.98 -37.54
CA VAL A 146 -24.58 -8.35 -38.49
C VAL A 146 -24.95 -7.11 -39.27
#